data_AF-A0A929IS39-F1
#
_entry.id   AF-A0A929IS39-F1
#
_cell.length_a   1.000
_cell.length_b   1.000
_cell.length_c   1.000
_cell.angle_alpha   90.00
_cell.angle_beta   90.00
_cell.angle_gamma   90.00
#
_symmetry.space_group_name_H-M   'P 1'
#
loop_
_entity.id
_entity.type
_entity.pdbx_description
1 polymer ?
#
loop_
_entity_poly.entity_id
_entity_poly.type
_entity_poly.pdbx_seq_one_letter_code
_entity_poly.pdbx_strand_id
1 'polypeptide(L)'
;MPGPDSDVLGANRLNEAEIQLLASLQGAELEAAPAGKAALEKRGERYLSFLEDWSGAWSSLTGKGLIEGDEAGYRFTDTGRPLAKACHAERPDSYWYYYQKFYPAAFASAAH
;
A
#
# COMPACT_ATOMS: atom_id res chain seq x y z
N MET A 1 8.62 12.93 32.30
CA MET A 1 7.69 11.84 31.90
C MET A 1 7.65 11.83 30.38
N PRO A 2 8.44 11.00 29.69
CA PRO A 2 8.30 10.83 28.24
C PRO A 2 7.13 9.88 27.98
N GLY A 3 6.22 10.26 27.08
CA GLY A 3 5.07 9.43 26.70
C GLY A 3 5.51 8.19 25.90
N PRO A 4 4.85 7.04 26.08
CA PRO A 4 4.98 5.94 25.13
C PRO A 4 4.24 6.32 23.84
N ASP A 5 4.58 5.71 22.71
CA ASP A 5 3.91 5.83 21.40
C ASP A 5 4.60 6.72 20.35
N SER A 6 5.92 6.62 20.21
CA SER A 6 6.61 7.14 19.00
C SER A 6 7.63 6.18 18.38
N ASP A 7 7.61 4.89 18.73
CA ASP A 7 8.60 3.92 18.24
C ASP A 7 8.04 2.75 17.41
N VAL A 8 6.72 2.60 17.26
CA VAL A 8 6.15 1.49 16.45
C VAL A 8 6.32 1.73 14.94
N LEU A 9 6.52 2.99 14.51
CA LEU A 9 6.70 3.36 13.10
C LEU A 9 8.17 3.48 12.66
N GLY A 10 9.13 3.47 13.60
CA GLY A 10 10.56 3.63 13.30
C GLY A 10 11.23 2.37 12.75
N ALA A 11 10.73 1.17 13.13
CA ALA A 11 11.32 -0.11 12.75
C ALA A 11 10.85 -0.66 11.39
N ASN A 12 9.69 -0.20 10.89
CA ASN A 12 9.08 -0.65 9.63
C ASN A 12 8.93 0.51 8.66
N ARG A 13 10.03 1.20 8.32
CA ARG A 13 9.99 2.18 7.24
C ARG A 13 9.67 1.43 5.93
N LEU A 14 8.45 1.61 5.46
CA LEU A 14 7.99 1.05 4.19
C LEU A 14 8.39 2.01 3.06
N ASN A 15 8.83 1.46 1.94
CA ASN A 15 8.96 2.22 0.70
C ASN A 15 7.63 2.27 -0.06
N GLU A 16 7.55 3.08 -1.12
CA GLU A 16 6.30 3.28 -1.86
C GLU A 16 5.78 1.98 -2.51
N ALA A 17 6.66 1.13 -3.06
CA ALA A 17 6.27 -0.17 -3.61
C ALA A 17 5.65 -1.09 -2.54
N GLU A 18 6.23 -1.14 -1.34
CA GLU A 18 5.70 -1.88 -0.19
C GLU A 18 4.34 -1.35 0.27
N ILE A 19 4.17 -0.02 0.28
CA ILE A 19 2.90 0.62 0.64
C ILE A 19 1.82 0.29 -0.40
N GLN A 20 2.12 0.45 -1.69
CA GLN A 20 1.21 0.14 -2.79
C GLN A 20 0.78 -1.33 -2.76
N LEU A 21 1.72 -2.23 -2.49
CA LEU A 21 1.44 -3.66 -2.42
C LEU A 21 0.55 -4.01 -1.22
N LEU A 22 0.85 -3.50 -0.02
CA LEU A 22 -0.01 -3.70 1.16
C LEU A 22 -1.41 -3.13 0.97
N ALA A 23 -1.51 -1.93 0.39
CA ALA A 23 -2.79 -1.30 0.07
C ALA A 23 -3.59 -2.09 -0.96
N SER A 24 -2.92 -2.64 -1.98
CA SER A 24 -3.51 -3.49 -3.03
C SER A 24 -4.02 -4.81 -2.50
N LEU A 25 -3.25 -5.46 -1.62
CA LEU A 25 -3.66 -6.68 -0.96
C LEU A 25 -4.86 -6.44 -0.03
N GLN A 26 -4.88 -5.31 0.68
CA GLN A 26 -5.99 -4.96 1.56
C GLN A 26 -7.27 -4.69 0.78
N GLY A 27 -7.19 -4.00 -0.37
CA GLY A 27 -8.34 -3.81 -1.23
C GLY A 27 -8.81 -5.12 -1.87
N ALA A 28 -7.90 -6.02 -2.21
CA ALA A 28 -8.26 -7.35 -2.69
C ALA A 28 -9.02 -8.16 -1.62
N GLU A 29 -8.56 -8.18 -0.36
CA GLU A 29 -9.29 -8.81 0.74
C GLU A 29 -10.69 -8.22 0.93
N LEU A 30 -10.84 -6.89 0.88
CA LEU A 30 -12.13 -6.20 1.04
C LEU A 30 -13.10 -6.49 -0.11
N GLU A 31 -12.60 -6.63 -1.33
CA GLU A 31 -13.38 -6.98 -2.52
C GLU A 31 -13.60 -8.50 -2.66
N ALA A 32 -13.09 -9.32 -1.73
CA ALA A 32 -13.03 -10.77 -1.85
C ALA A 32 -12.42 -11.24 -3.19
N ALA A 33 -11.44 -10.48 -3.68
CA ALA A 33 -10.74 -10.72 -4.94
C ALA A 33 -9.51 -11.64 -4.73
N PRO A 34 -9.00 -12.28 -5.81
CA PRO A 34 -7.79 -13.09 -5.72
C PRO A 34 -6.56 -12.30 -5.24
N ALA A 35 -5.82 -12.88 -4.30
CA ALA A 35 -4.63 -12.29 -3.67
C ALA A 35 -3.31 -12.97 -4.10
N GLY A 36 -3.31 -13.64 -5.26
CA GLY A 36 -2.08 -14.18 -5.87
C GLY A 36 -1.24 -13.07 -6.53
N LYS A 37 0.06 -13.32 -6.72
CA LYS A 37 1.03 -12.34 -7.24
C LYS A 37 0.55 -11.69 -8.54
N ALA A 38 0.20 -12.50 -9.55
CA ALA A 38 -0.24 -12.00 -10.84
C ALA A 38 -1.53 -11.18 -10.76
N ALA A 39 -2.46 -11.55 -9.86
CA ALA A 39 -3.70 -10.82 -9.67
C ALA A 39 -3.45 -9.46 -9.00
N LEU A 40 -2.54 -9.42 -8.03
CA LEU A 40 -2.14 -8.20 -7.35
C LEU A 40 -1.31 -7.29 -8.26
N GLU A 41 -0.36 -7.81 -9.04
CA GLU A 41 0.40 -7.03 -10.03
C GLU A 41 -0.55 -6.36 -11.05
N LYS A 42 -1.54 -7.13 -11.55
CA LYS A 42 -2.60 -6.58 -12.40
C LYS A 42 -3.45 -5.53 -11.69
N ARG A 43 -3.77 -5.74 -10.41
CA ARG A 43 -4.47 -4.73 -9.59
C ARG A 43 -3.62 -3.47 -9.42
N GLY A 44 -2.29 -3.61 -9.30
CA GLY A 44 -1.31 -2.53 -9.24
C GLY A 44 -1.35 -1.61 -10.47
N GLU A 45 -1.81 -2.08 -11.63
CA GLU A 45 -2.02 -1.22 -12.81
C GLU A 45 -2.98 -0.05 -12.53
N ARG A 46 -3.81 -0.13 -11.47
CA ARG A 46 -4.64 0.99 -11.00
C ARG A 46 -3.82 2.21 -10.55
N TYR A 47 -2.52 2.04 -10.27
CA TYR A 47 -1.59 3.14 -9.99
C TYR A 47 -1.09 3.86 -11.27
N LEU A 48 -1.37 3.31 -12.46
CA LEU A 48 -1.01 3.92 -13.76
C LEU A 48 0.47 4.32 -13.83
N SER A 49 0.77 5.58 -14.16
CA SER A 49 2.13 6.13 -14.28
C SER A 49 2.90 6.19 -12.96
N PHE A 50 2.28 5.82 -11.84
CA PHE A 50 2.85 5.88 -10.50
C PHE A 50 3.03 4.51 -9.87
N LEU A 51 2.78 3.46 -10.64
CA LEU A 51 3.11 2.12 -10.24
C LEU A 51 4.62 2.01 -10.04
N GLU A 52 5.02 1.70 -8.81
CA GLU A 52 6.41 1.39 -8.50
C GLU A 52 6.76 -0.06 -8.89
N ASP A 53 8.05 -0.35 -9.01
CA ASP A 53 8.50 -1.73 -9.22
C ASP A 53 8.32 -2.55 -7.93
N TRP A 54 7.44 -3.55 -7.98
CA TRP A 54 7.15 -4.44 -6.86
C TRP A 54 8.08 -5.65 -6.76
N SER A 55 9.01 -5.85 -7.70
CA SER A 55 9.87 -7.03 -7.77
C SER A 55 10.56 -7.35 -6.43
N GLY A 56 11.05 -6.34 -5.72
CA GLY A 56 11.65 -6.46 -4.39
C GLY A 56 10.69 -6.29 -3.20
N ALA A 57 9.47 -5.81 -3.42
CA ALA A 57 8.52 -5.53 -2.35
C ALA A 57 7.97 -6.83 -1.73
N TRP A 58 7.75 -7.86 -2.54
CA TRP A 58 7.27 -9.18 -2.08
C TRP A 58 8.19 -9.80 -1.02
N SER A 59 9.46 -9.97 -1.36
CA SER A 59 10.44 -10.59 -0.48
C SER A 59 10.74 -9.71 0.74
N SER A 60 10.72 -8.38 0.57
CA SER A 60 10.89 -7.44 1.67
C SER A 60 9.74 -7.52 2.69
N LEU A 61 8.48 -7.48 2.25
CA LEU A 61 7.32 -7.58 3.14
C LEU A 61 7.23 -8.93 3.85
N THR A 62 7.56 -10.03 3.16
CA THR A 62 7.67 -11.36 3.77
C THR A 62 8.81 -11.41 4.79
N GLY A 63 9.98 -10.85 4.46
CA GLY A 63 11.13 -10.77 5.37
C GLY A 63 10.86 -9.91 6.61
N LYS A 64 10.02 -8.87 6.47
CA LYS A 64 9.51 -8.04 7.58
C LYS A 64 8.38 -8.72 8.37
N GLY A 65 7.93 -9.90 7.94
CA GLY A 65 6.84 -10.65 8.58
C GLY A 65 5.49 -9.93 8.52
N LEU A 66 5.25 -9.13 7.48
CA LEU A 66 3.99 -8.38 7.28
C LEU A 66 2.99 -9.13 6.40
N ILE A 67 3.50 -9.92 5.47
CA ILE A 67 2.72 -10.84 4.65
C ILE A 67 3.35 -12.22 4.71
N GLU A 68 2.54 -13.23 4.44
CA GLU A 68 2.99 -14.60 4.25
C GLU A 68 2.23 -15.23 3.09
N GLY A 69 2.78 -16.30 2.53
CA GLY A 69 2.26 -16.97 1.35
C GLY A 69 3.25 -16.94 0.19
N ASP A 70 2.72 -17.20 -1.00
CA ASP A 70 3.51 -17.35 -2.22
C ASP A 70 2.76 -16.78 -3.43
N GLU A 71 3.28 -17.03 -4.63
CA GLU A 71 2.71 -16.50 -5.87
C GLU A 71 1.25 -16.91 -6.10
N ALA A 72 0.79 -18.04 -5.52
CA ALA A 72 -0.59 -18.49 -5.62
C ALA A 72 -1.53 -17.74 -4.66
N GLY A 73 -1.02 -17.21 -3.55
CA GLY A 73 -1.81 -16.43 -2.61
C GLY A 73 -1.01 -15.87 -1.45
N TYR A 74 -1.15 -14.56 -1.23
CA TYR A 74 -0.63 -13.86 -0.07
C TYR A 74 -1.74 -13.54 0.94
N ARG A 75 -1.37 -13.48 2.22
CA ARG A 75 -2.24 -13.05 3.32
C ARG A 75 -1.45 -12.21 4.32
N PHE A 76 -2.15 -11.36 5.06
CA PHE A 76 -1.54 -10.59 6.14
C PHE A 76 -1.24 -11.45 7.36
N THR A 77 -0.11 -11.18 7.99
CA THR A 77 0.15 -11.61 9.37
C THR A 77 -0.60 -10.70 10.35
N ASP A 78 -0.59 -11.07 11.64
CA ASP A 78 -1.17 -10.25 12.71
C ASP A 78 -0.52 -8.86 12.81
N THR A 79 0.76 -8.75 12.48
CA THR A 79 1.52 -7.49 12.48
C THR A 79 1.31 -6.68 11.21
N GLY A 80 1.16 -7.33 10.05
CA GLY A 80 0.95 -6.65 8.77
C GLY A 80 -0.46 -6.12 8.56
N ARG A 81 -1.48 -6.79 9.12
CA ARG A 81 -2.89 -6.39 8.97
C ARG A 81 -3.20 -4.94 9.41
N PRO A 82 -2.78 -4.46 10.60
CA PRO A 82 -3.04 -3.07 10.98
C PRO A 82 -2.31 -2.08 10.06
N LEU A 83 -1.09 -2.40 9.63
CA LEU A 83 -0.33 -1.56 8.71
C LEU A 83 -0.99 -1.50 7.33
N ALA A 84 -1.43 -2.63 6.79
CA ALA A 84 -2.11 -2.68 5.50
C ALA A 84 -3.42 -1.90 5.49
N LYS A 85 -4.20 -1.97 6.59
CA LYS A 85 -5.38 -1.12 6.77
C LYS A 85 -5.03 0.37 6.77
N ALA A 86 -3.97 0.77 7.47
CA ALA A 86 -3.50 2.16 7.48
C ALA A 86 -3.03 2.61 6.09
N CYS A 87 -2.21 1.80 5.41
CA CYS A 87 -1.76 2.05 4.04
C CYS A 87 -2.94 2.18 3.07
N HIS A 88 -3.91 1.27 3.11
CA HIS A 88 -5.09 1.33 2.25
C HIS A 88 -5.99 2.54 2.58
N ALA A 89 -6.12 2.92 3.85
CA ALA A 89 -6.88 4.11 4.23
C ALA A 89 -6.21 5.41 3.75
N GLU A 90 -4.88 5.50 3.80
CA GLU A 90 -4.13 6.67 3.33
C GLU A 90 -3.98 6.70 1.79
N ARG A 91 -3.79 5.53 1.20
CA ARG A 91 -3.42 5.30 -0.21
C ARG A 91 -4.20 4.09 -0.73
N PRO A 92 -5.53 4.18 -0.92
CA PRO A 92 -6.26 3.07 -1.50
C PRO A 92 -5.67 2.76 -2.88
N ASP A 93 -5.73 1.49 -3.27
CA ASP A 93 -5.30 0.97 -4.58
C ASP A 93 -6.21 1.39 -5.74
N SER A 94 -6.86 2.53 -5.57
CA SER A 94 -7.57 3.26 -6.60
C SER A 94 -6.96 4.65 -6.63
N TYR A 95 -6.83 5.17 -7.84
CA TYR A 95 -6.41 6.51 -8.25
C TYR A 95 -6.99 7.72 -7.44
N TRP A 96 -7.79 7.50 -6.39
CA TRP A 96 -8.45 8.49 -5.54
C TRP A 96 -7.50 9.55 -4.92
N TYR A 97 -6.24 9.20 -4.64
CA TYR A 97 -5.29 10.15 -4.02
C TYR A 97 -4.64 11.14 -5.01
N TYR A 98 -4.57 10.82 -6.30
CA TYR A 98 -4.12 11.78 -7.32
C TYR A 98 -5.08 12.98 -7.47
N TYR A 99 -6.38 12.78 -7.18
CA TYR A 99 -7.41 13.82 -7.20
C TYR A 99 -7.45 14.72 -5.96
N GLN A 100 -7.01 14.26 -4.78
CA GLN A 100 -7.23 15.01 -3.54
C GLN A 100 -6.19 16.12 -3.27
N LYS A 101 -4.95 16.00 -3.77
CA LYS A 101 -3.89 17.01 -3.56
C LYS A 101 -3.57 17.90 -4.76
N PHE A 102 -3.78 17.44 -6.01
CA PHE A 102 -3.45 18.26 -7.18
C PHE A 102 -4.51 19.32 -7.53
N TYR A 103 -5.79 19.11 -7.17
CA TYR A 103 -6.86 20.04 -7.55
C TYR A 103 -6.86 21.41 -6.82
N PRO A 104 -6.49 21.52 -5.53
CA PRO A 104 -6.37 22.85 -4.91
C PRO A 104 -5.23 23.69 -5.51
N ALA A 105 -4.10 23.07 -5.85
CA ALA A 105 -2.96 23.74 -6.45
C ALA A 105 -3.20 24.12 -7.93
N ALA A 106 -3.90 23.26 -8.69
CA ALA A 106 -4.27 23.54 -10.08
C ALA A 106 -5.40 24.60 -10.18
N PHE A 107 -6.37 24.63 -9.25
CA PHE A 107 -7.42 25.66 -9.20
C PHE A 107 -6.85 27.05 -8.83
N ALA A 108 -5.86 27.10 -7.94
CA ALA A 108 -5.14 28.34 -7.62
C ALA A 108 -4.29 28.89 -8.78
N SER A 109 -3.91 28.04 -9.74
CA SER A 109 -3.10 28.42 -10.91
C SER A 109 -3.92 28.86 -12.13
N ALA A 110 -5.24 28.63 -12.15
CA ALA A 110 -6.12 29.04 -13.25
C ALA A 110 -6.62 30.50 -13.14
N ALA A 111 -6.09 31.27 -12.18
CA ALA A 111 -6.33 32.70 -12.04
C ALA A 111 -5.05 33.51 -12.34
N HIS A 112 -4.43 33.28 -13.50
CA HIS A 112 -3.40 34.16 -14.08
C HIS A 112 -3.50 34.20 -15.61
#